data_AF-A0A7W9FGK7-F1
#
_entry.id   AF-A0A7W9FGK7-F1
#
_cell.length_a   1.000
_cell.length_b   1.000
_cell.length_c   1.000
_cell.angle_alpha   90.00
_cell.angle_beta   90.00
_cell.angle_gamma   90.00
#
_symmetry.space_group_name_H-M   'P 1'
#
loop_
_entity.id
_entity.type
_entity.pdbx_description
1 polymer ?
#
loop_
_entity_poly.entity_id
_entity_poly.type
_entity_poly.pdbx_seq_one_letter_code
_entity_poly.pdbx_strand_id
1 'polypeptide(L)' 'MNRCALLLLISLVACGAPDRTVEDFVANPDAAAKVVAECDAGQAEGECEAARRGLAEARRQSRMRTYERTF' A
#
# COMPACT_ATOMS: atom_id res chain seq x y z
N MET A 1 23.69 35.74 15.58
CA MET A 1 23.89 34.42 16.21
C MET A 1 22.64 34.19 17.07
N ASN A 2 21.64 33.35 16.77
CA ASN A 2 21.59 32.04 16.13
C ASN A 2 20.26 31.87 15.38
N ARG A 3 20.27 31.95 14.05
CA ARG A 3 19.10 31.65 13.18
C ARG A 3 19.16 30.23 12.57
N CYS A 4 20.20 29.46 12.91
CA CYS A 4 20.46 28.16 12.31
C CYS A 4 19.82 26.97 13.06
N ALA A 5 19.25 27.18 14.24
CA ALA A 5 18.75 26.08 15.07
C ALA A 5 17.41 25.50 14.61
N LEU A 6 16.64 26.23 13.77
CA LEU A 6 15.28 25.82 13.40
C LEU A 6 15.24 24.87 12.18
N LEU A 7 16.35 24.70 11.46
CA LEU A 7 16.41 23.90 10.23
C LEU A 7 16.76 22.41 10.45
N LEU A 8 17.08 22.00 11.69
CA LEU A 8 17.55 20.64 12.00
C LEU A 8 16.45 19.64 12.38
N LEU A 9 15.19 20.06 12.50
CA LEU A 9 14.10 19.18 12.96
C LEU A 9 13.31 18.48 11.83
N ILE A 10 13.59 18.77 10.56
CA ILE A 10 12.84 18.20 9.42
C ILE A 10 13.52 16.93 8.85
N SER A 11 14.75 16.61 9.26
CA SER A 11 15.54 15.53 8.65
C SER A 11 15.20 14.10 9.13
N LEU A 12 14.20 13.89 10.00
CA LEU A 12 13.85 12.55 10.53
C LEU A 12 12.64 11.88 9.85
N VAL A 13 11.99 12.52 8.88
CA VAL A 13 10.89 11.88 8.10
C VAL A 13 11.45 11.05 6.92
N ALA A 14 12.78 10.95 6.78
CA ALA A 14 13.43 10.16 5.74
C ALA A 14 13.75 8.70 6.15
N CYS A 15 13.24 8.23 7.30
CA CYS A 15 13.06 6.79 7.49
C CYS A 15 11.80 6.40 6.73
N GLY A 16 11.96 6.01 5.46
CA GLY A 16 10.87 5.53 4.61
C GLY A 16 10.05 4.49 5.36
N ALA A 17 8.72 4.65 5.32
CA ALA A 17 7.83 3.63 5.86
C ALA A 17 8.17 2.28 5.21
N PRO A 18 8.12 1.17 5.95
CA PRO A 18 8.32 -0.15 5.35
C PRO A 18 7.31 -0.36 4.22
N ASP A 19 7.76 -0.98 3.13
CA ASP A 19 6.88 -1.37 2.02
C ASP A 19 5.75 -2.25 2.55
N ARG A 20 4.54 -1.97 2.08
CA ARG A 20 3.34 -2.71 2.50
C ARG A 20 3.35 -4.14 1.97
N THR A 21 2.93 -5.08 2.80
CA THR A 21 2.88 -6.50 2.45
C THR A 21 1.59 -6.86 1.69
N VAL A 22 1.51 -8.12 1.24
CA VAL A 22 0.29 -8.66 0.62
C VAL A 22 -0.89 -8.55 1.59
N GLU A 23 -0.68 -8.85 2.86
CA GLU A 23 -1.70 -8.84 3.92
C GLU A 23 -2.24 -7.41 4.16
N ASP A 24 -1.37 -6.40 4.12
CA ASP A 24 -1.76 -4.99 4.21
C ASP A 24 -2.71 -4.61 3.06
N PHE A 25 -2.42 -5.09 1.85
CA PHE A 25 -3.27 -4.85 0.67
C PHE A 25 -4.54 -5.70 0.65
N VAL A 26 -4.53 -6.90 1.26
CA VAL A 26 -5.75 -7.69 1.46
C VAL A 26 -6.71 -6.96 2.41
N ALA A 27 -6.17 -6.34 3.46
CA ALA A 27 -6.96 -5.56 4.42
C ALA A 27 -7.52 -4.27 3.82
N ASN A 28 -6.85 -3.69 2.81
CA ASN A 28 -7.29 -2.48 2.12
C ASN A 28 -7.21 -2.62 0.58
N PRO A 29 -8.21 -3.26 -0.06
CA PRO A 29 -8.19 -3.52 -1.50
C PRO A 29 -8.26 -2.25 -2.36
N ASP A 30 -8.85 -1.16 -1.87
CA ASP A 30 -8.92 0.10 -2.60
C ASP A 30 -7.53 0.75 -2.69
N ALA A 31 -6.76 0.70 -1.61
CA ALA A 31 -5.36 1.11 -1.61
C ALA A 31 -4.53 0.23 -2.56
N ALA A 32 -4.78 -1.09 -2.58
CA ALA A 32 -4.13 -2.01 -3.51
C ALA A 32 -4.43 -1.64 -4.97
N ALA A 33 -5.69 -1.33 -5.30
CA ALA A 33 -6.09 -0.92 -6.65
C ALA A 33 -5.38 0.38 -7.10
N LYS A 34 -5.24 1.35 -6.19
CA LYS A 34 -4.52 2.60 -6.46
C LYS A 34 -3.04 2.35 -6.76
N VAL A 35 -2.37 1.55 -5.93
CA VAL A 35 -0.95 1.21 -6.14
C VAL A 35 -0.75 0.43 -7.43
N VAL A 36 -1.63 -0.52 -7.76
CA VAL A 36 -1.58 -1.22 -9.04
C VAL A 36 -1.68 -0.24 -10.22
N ALA A 37 -2.58 0.75 -10.14
CA ALA A 37 -2.70 1.77 -11.18
C ALA A 37 -1.44 2.66 -11.28
N GLU A 38 -0.84 3.04 -10.15
CA GLU A 38 0.43 3.79 -10.11
C GLU A 38 1.57 2.94 -10.72
N CYS A 39 1.62 1.64 -10.43
CA CYS A 39 2.57 0.69 -11.03
C CYS A 39 2.38 0.54 -12.54
N ASP A 40 1.13 0.46 -13.01
CA ASP A 40 0.82 0.34 -14.45
C ASP A 40 1.13 1.64 -15.20
N ALA A 41 1.11 2.78 -14.50
CA ALA A 41 1.56 4.07 -15.01
C ALA A 41 3.09 4.28 -14.90
N GLY A 42 3.84 3.30 -14.36
CA GLY A 42 5.28 3.39 -14.15
C GLY A 42 5.70 4.36 -13.03
N GLN A 43 4.81 4.67 -12.09
CA GLN A 43 5.04 5.62 -11.00
C GLN A 43 5.38 4.97 -9.65
N ALA A 44 5.33 3.63 -9.56
CA ALA A 44 5.68 2.89 -8.36
C ALA A 44 6.57 1.70 -8.71
N GLU A 45 7.61 1.45 -7.91
CA GLU A 45 8.61 0.38 -8.17
C GLU A 45 8.63 -0.71 -7.08
N GLY A 46 8.33 -0.40 -5.81
CA GLY A 46 8.53 -1.34 -4.69
C GLY A 46 7.34 -2.26 -4.39
N GLU A 47 6.12 -1.72 -4.40
CA GLU A 47 4.94 -2.42 -3.84
C GLU A 47 4.09 -3.14 -4.89
N CYS A 48 4.50 -3.11 -6.16
CA CYS A 48 3.64 -3.55 -7.27
C CYS A 48 3.22 -5.01 -7.19
N GLU A 49 4.17 -5.90 -6.89
CA GLU A 49 3.87 -7.33 -6.78
C GLU A 49 2.98 -7.64 -5.58
N ALA A 50 3.27 -7.02 -4.43
CA ALA A 50 2.49 -7.16 -3.21
C ALA A 50 1.05 -6.63 -3.40
N ALA A 51 0.90 -5.45 -4.02
CA ALA A 51 -0.40 -4.85 -4.32
C ALA A 51 -1.23 -5.70 -5.29
N ARG A 52 -0.62 -6.21 -6.36
CA ARG A 52 -1.31 -7.11 -7.32
C ARG A 52 -1.81 -8.39 -6.65
N ARG A 53 -0.95 -9.04 -5.85
CA ARG A 53 -1.31 -10.25 -5.10
C ARG A 53 -2.39 -9.98 -4.06
N GLY A 54 -2.24 -8.91 -3.29
CA GLY A 54 -3.20 -8.53 -2.26
C GLY A 54 -4.58 -8.22 -2.83
N LEU A 55 -4.64 -7.48 -3.95
CA LEU A 55 -5.90 -7.19 -4.64
C LEU A 55 -6.57 -8.46 -5.18
N ALA A 56 -5.80 -9.39 -5.76
CA ALA A 56 -6.32 -10.65 -6.27
C ALA A 56 -6.90 -11.52 -5.14
N GLU A 57 -6.20 -11.62 -4.01
CA GLU A 57 -6.65 -12.38 -2.85
C GLU A 57 -7.86 -11.73 -2.16
N ALA A 58 -7.88 -10.41 -2.00
CA ALA A 58 -9.05 -9.69 -1.47
C ALA A 58 -10.31 -9.97 -2.30
N ARG A 59 -10.18 -9.94 -3.63
CA ARG A 59 -11.28 -10.29 -4.55
C ARG A 59 -11.70 -11.75 -4.39
N ARG A 60 -10.76 -12.68 -4.22
CA ARG A 60 -11.05 -14.09 -3.98
C ARG A 60 -11.84 -14.29 -2.69
N GLN A 61 -11.40 -13.68 -1.59
CA GLN A 61 -12.10 -13.73 -0.31
C GLN A 61 -13.49 -13.11 -0.39
N SER A 62 -13.63 -11.98 -1.08
CA SER A 62 -14.94 -11.35 -1.31
C SER A 62 -15.90 -12.30 -2.00
N ARG A 63 -15.46 -12.99 -3.08
CA ARG A 63 -16.28 -14.00 -3.76
C ARG A 63 -16.67 -15.15 -2.82
N MET A 64 -15.71 -15.67 -2.04
CA MET A 64 -15.97 -16.75 -1.09
C MET A 64 -17.00 -16.36 -0.02
N ARG A 65 -16.88 -15.17 0.57
CA ARG A 65 -17.86 -14.67 1.55
C ARG A 65 -19.25 -14.52 0.94
N THR A 66 -19.35 -14.13 -0.34
CA THR A 66 -20.63 -14.11 -1.05
C THR A 66 -21.21 -15.51 -1.19
N TYR A 67 -20.40 -16.51 -1.56
CA TYR A 67 -20.84 -17.90 -1.61
C TYR A 67 -21.33 -18.40 -0.24
N GLU A 68 -20.55 -18.19 0.81
CA GLU A 68 -20.90 -18.58 2.20
C GLU A 68 -22.16 -17.92 2.74
N ARG A 69 -22.55 -16.75 2.23
CA ARG A 69 -23.80 -16.07 2.63
C ARG A 69 -25.01 -16.56 1.85
N THR A 70 -24.79 -17.10 0.65
CA THR A 70 -25.86 -17.48 -0.27
C THR A 70 -26.36 -18.91 -0.03
N PHE A 71 -25.52 -19.76 0.57
CA PHE A 71 -25.80 -21.16 0.90
C PHE A 71 -25.77 -21.36 2.41
#